data_AF-A0A1B7SQJ1-F1
#
_entry.id   AF-A0A1B7SQJ1-F1
#
_cell.length_a   1.000
_cell.length_b   1.000
_cell.length_c   1.000
_cell.angle_alpha   90.00
_cell.angle_beta   90.00
_cell.angle_gamma   90.00
#
_symmetry.space_group_name_H-M   'P 1'
#
loop_
_entity.id
_entity.type
_entity.pdbx_description
1 polymer ?
#
loop_
_entity_poly.entity_id
_entity_poly.type
_entity_poly.pdbx_seq_one_letter_code
_entity_poly.pdbx_strand_id
1 'polypeptide(L)'
;MPATTGLQSPRYFTEYLPRLCSVSVCVEVKRPEIDKLSIKDNRLLISTKTQIISIPLAGKTADYDDILSFARIENDFITLKVPAVADKAVSSIDQLTNTDDSIWSIRDLKQHPNGILECAACCQPIADLSKIRKLHSMPSEMWYEMMEFWHCHKPTNGNYTNDKIANRFNNLKPALDTLIVGVYYFLAPSLPSIFAEDQFVKCAGCHQILGEVENNNYKLLKWKLALRDRDTRQECSCVIYLYSYLLDSIASTAVRFFLVKSRSSRVLLWCFNFGIDVTFPSCYLKNCLKIMYIDHENEITIFLEQSDGEGTNQRSLHNRYEVVDLEDDMMAETFNELNAINSELPTTQRRFNQWKVSYLGRKL
;
A
#
# COMPACT_ATOMS: atom_id res chain seq x y z
N MET A 1 -41.00 -30.87 -6.84
CA MET A 1 -40.40 -29.52 -6.90
C MET A 1 -38.90 -29.71 -6.99
N PRO A 2 -38.23 -29.35 -8.10
CA PRO A 2 -36.79 -29.51 -8.19
C PRO A 2 -36.12 -28.46 -7.30
N ALA A 3 -35.16 -28.89 -6.50
CA ALA A 3 -34.35 -28.03 -5.65
C ALA A 3 -33.59 -27.04 -6.54
N THR A 4 -33.84 -25.74 -6.34
CA THR A 4 -32.97 -24.67 -6.81
C THR A 4 -31.65 -24.76 -6.06
N THR A 5 -30.71 -25.54 -6.59
CA THR A 5 -29.29 -25.39 -6.27
C THR A 5 -28.88 -24.01 -6.76
N GLY A 6 -28.89 -23.02 -5.88
CA GLY A 6 -28.36 -21.70 -6.17
C GLY A 6 -26.92 -21.83 -6.64
N LEU A 7 -26.68 -21.53 -7.92
CA LEU A 7 -25.34 -21.58 -8.48
C LEU A 7 -24.51 -20.52 -7.75
N GLN A 8 -23.53 -20.96 -6.98
CA GLN A 8 -22.60 -20.07 -6.28
C GLN A 8 -21.89 -19.21 -7.34
N SER A 9 -21.90 -17.87 -7.16
CA SER A 9 -21.18 -16.96 -8.06
C SER A 9 -19.74 -17.45 -8.25
N PRO A 10 -19.22 -17.47 -9.49
CA PRO A 10 -17.89 -18.01 -9.76
C PRO A 10 -16.83 -17.18 -9.03
N ARG A 11 -15.74 -17.82 -8.60
CA ARG A 11 -14.54 -17.09 -8.19
C ARG A 11 -13.87 -16.53 -9.41
N TYR A 12 -13.42 -15.29 -9.34
CA TYR A 12 -12.70 -14.64 -10.42
C TYR A 12 -11.70 -13.66 -9.85
N PHE A 13 -10.72 -13.31 -10.69
CA PHE A 13 -9.99 -12.07 -10.52
C PHE A 13 -9.76 -11.42 -11.89
N THR A 14 -9.75 -10.09 -11.90
CA THR A 14 -9.32 -9.30 -13.05
C THR A 14 -8.24 -8.33 -12.57
N GLU A 15 -7.11 -8.26 -13.25
CA GLU A 15 -5.96 -7.42 -12.89
C GLU A 15 -5.59 -6.50 -14.05
N TYR A 16 -5.71 -5.20 -13.84
CA TYR A 16 -5.22 -4.18 -14.77
C TYR A 16 -3.72 -3.97 -14.55
N LEU A 17 -2.96 -4.06 -15.63
CA LEU A 17 -1.53 -3.79 -15.66
C LEU A 17 -1.29 -2.53 -16.51
N PRO A 18 -1.24 -1.32 -15.91
CA PRO A 18 -1.19 -0.07 -16.68
C PRO A 18 0.03 0.00 -17.62
N ARG A 19 1.20 -0.45 -17.15
CA ARG A 19 2.44 -0.47 -17.92
C ARG A 19 2.40 -1.38 -19.15
N LEU A 20 1.57 -2.43 -19.11
CA LEU A 20 1.38 -3.34 -20.23
C LEU A 20 0.13 -3.00 -21.05
N CYS A 21 -0.65 -2.00 -20.62
CA CYS A 21 -1.95 -1.65 -21.18
C CYS A 21 -2.82 -2.91 -21.40
N SER A 22 -2.93 -3.74 -20.38
CA SER A 22 -3.65 -5.01 -20.48
C SER A 22 -4.41 -5.36 -19.21
N VAL A 23 -5.58 -5.98 -19.37
CA VAL A 23 -6.33 -6.61 -18.27
C VAL A 23 -6.15 -8.12 -18.37
N SER A 24 -5.61 -8.72 -17.31
CA SER A 24 -5.57 -10.17 -17.13
C SER A 24 -6.83 -10.62 -16.41
N VAL A 25 -7.47 -11.68 -16.87
CA VAL A 25 -8.68 -12.21 -16.26
C VAL A 25 -8.53 -13.71 -16.04
N CYS A 26 -8.92 -14.18 -14.87
CA CYS A 26 -9.07 -15.60 -14.57
C CYS A 26 -10.41 -15.83 -13.87
N VAL A 27 -11.16 -16.80 -14.35
CA VAL A 27 -12.47 -17.17 -13.82
C VAL A 27 -12.48 -18.65 -13.56
N GLU A 28 -12.86 -19.05 -12.35
CA GLU A 28 -13.10 -20.44 -11.96
C GLU A 28 -14.59 -20.75 -12.16
N VAL A 29 -14.89 -21.46 -13.25
CA VAL A 29 -16.24 -21.88 -13.63
C VAL A 29 -16.21 -23.39 -13.83
N LYS A 30 -17.07 -24.13 -13.10
CA LYS A 30 -17.12 -25.58 -13.22
C LYS A 30 -17.71 -26.00 -14.57
N ARG A 31 -16.93 -26.74 -15.37
CA ARG A 31 -17.31 -27.37 -16.66
C ARG A 31 -18.20 -26.50 -17.54
N PRO A 32 -17.76 -25.30 -17.98
CA PRO A 32 -18.63 -24.46 -18.75
C PRO A 32 -18.63 -24.95 -20.21
N GLU A 33 -19.79 -25.43 -20.68
CA GLU A 33 -20.09 -25.36 -22.12
C GLU A 33 -20.27 -23.88 -22.44
N ILE A 34 -19.17 -23.22 -22.83
CA ILE A 34 -19.14 -21.80 -23.18
C ILE A 34 -19.51 -21.68 -24.66
N ASP A 35 -20.60 -20.98 -24.93
CA ASP A 35 -21.03 -20.72 -26.31
C ASP A 35 -20.33 -19.46 -26.86
N LYS A 36 -20.14 -18.44 -26.01
CA LYS A 36 -19.55 -17.16 -26.43
C LYS A 36 -18.89 -16.43 -25.26
N LEU A 37 -17.75 -15.79 -25.55
CA LEU A 37 -17.14 -14.76 -24.70
C LEU A 37 -17.23 -13.41 -25.38
N SER A 38 -17.58 -12.36 -24.65
CA SER A 38 -17.55 -10.98 -25.15
C SER A 38 -17.21 -10.00 -24.05
N ILE A 39 -16.76 -8.82 -24.41
CA ILE A 39 -16.57 -7.70 -23.51
C ILE A 39 -17.50 -6.59 -23.95
N LYS A 40 -18.37 -6.15 -23.03
CA LYS A 40 -19.27 -5.00 -23.23
C LYS A 40 -19.35 -4.19 -21.95
N ASP A 41 -19.36 -2.87 -22.08
CA ASP A 41 -19.49 -1.94 -20.95
C ASP A 41 -18.48 -2.21 -19.83
N ASN A 42 -17.23 -2.54 -20.21
CA ASN A 42 -16.15 -2.88 -19.31
C ASN A 42 -16.40 -4.13 -18.43
N ARG A 43 -17.17 -5.08 -18.95
CA ARG A 43 -17.47 -6.36 -18.29
C ARG A 43 -17.21 -7.52 -19.24
N LEU A 44 -16.59 -8.58 -18.73
CA LEU A 44 -16.53 -9.86 -19.41
C LEU A 44 -17.89 -10.56 -19.27
N LEU A 45 -18.49 -10.88 -20.40
CA LEU A 45 -19.72 -11.66 -20.51
C LEU A 45 -19.38 -13.07 -20.97
N ILE A 46 -19.65 -14.06 -20.11
CA ILE A 46 -19.51 -15.48 -20.40
C ILE A 46 -20.90 -16.03 -20.67
N SER A 47 -21.20 -16.33 -21.93
CA SER A 47 -22.48 -16.91 -22.33
C SER A 47 -22.36 -18.43 -22.37
N THR A 48 -23.24 -19.10 -21.65
CA THR A 48 -23.48 -20.54 -21.73
C THR A 48 -24.90 -20.79 -22.22
N LYS A 49 -25.24 -22.05 -22.51
CA LYS A 49 -26.58 -22.44 -22.95
C LYS A 49 -27.70 -22.04 -21.99
N THR A 50 -27.37 -21.87 -20.71
CA THR A 50 -28.35 -21.67 -19.63
C THR A 50 -28.30 -20.28 -19.01
N GLN A 51 -27.17 -19.57 -19.11
CA GLN A 51 -26.98 -18.31 -18.39
C GLN A 51 -25.89 -17.43 -19.01
N ILE A 52 -25.92 -16.15 -18.62
CA ILE A 52 -24.86 -15.20 -18.90
C ILE A 52 -24.25 -14.77 -17.56
N ILE A 53 -22.96 -15.05 -17.38
CA ILE A 53 -22.18 -14.59 -16.23
C ILE A 53 -21.51 -13.27 -16.62
N SER A 54 -21.62 -12.25 -15.77
CA SER A 54 -21.08 -10.91 -16.03
C SER A 54 -20.07 -10.50 -14.99
N ILE A 55 -18.81 -10.34 -15.39
CA ILE A 55 -17.67 -10.07 -14.51
C ILE A 55 -17.11 -8.66 -14.79
N PRO A 56 -17.04 -7.77 -13.78
CA PRO A 56 -16.43 -6.46 -13.95
C PRO A 56 -14.92 -6.57 -14.22
N LEU A 57 -14.41 -5.80 -15.17
CA LEU A 57 -12.98 -5.73 -15.47
C LEU A 57 -12.31 -4.63 -14.65
N ALA A 58 -11.14 -4.93 -14.08
CA ALA A 58 -10.22 -3.94 -13.55
C ALA A 58 -9.62 -3.15 -14.72
N GLY A 59 -9.74 -1.82 -14.72
CA GLY A 59 -9.32 -0.96 -15.83
C GLY A 59 -10.33 -0.92 -16.98
N LYS A 60 -10.16 0.05 -17.89
CA LYS A 60 -11.05 0.25 -19.04
C LYS A 60 -10.61 -0.58 -20.23
N THR A 61 -11.54 -1.26 -20.89
CA THR A 61 -11.31 -2.00 -22.14
C THR A 61 -12.22 -1.50 -23.26
N ALA A 62 -11.84 -1.77 -24.50
CA ALA A 62 -12.77 -1.65 -25.62
C ALA A 62 -13.81 -2.78 -25.56
N ASP A 63 -14.90 -2.62 -26.32
CA ASP A 63 -15.87 -3.69 -26.53
C ASP A 63 -15.32 -4.69 -27.55
N TYR A 64 -15.50 -5.97 -27.24
CA TYR A 64 -15.08 -7.06 -28.11
C TYR A 64 -16.21 -8.09 -28.22
N ASP A 65 -16.60 -8.40 -29.45
CA ASP A 65 -17.52 -9.50 -29.71
C ASP A 65 -16.75 -10.77 -30.07
N ASP A 66 -17.18 -11.89 -29.48
CA ASP A 66 -16.68 -13.24 -29.72
C ASP A 66 -15.16 -13.40 -29.62
N ILE A 67 -14.66 -13.31 -28.38
CA ILE A 67 -13.24 -13.46 -28.04
C ILE A 67 -12.89 -14.87 -27.53
N LEU A 68 -13.74 -15.86 -27.80
CA LEU A 68 -13.57 -17.21 -27.27
C LEU A 68 -12.23 -17.84 -27.74
N SER A 69 -11.80 -17.55 -28.97
CA SER A 69 -10.54 -18.04 -29.53
C SER A 69 -9.28 -17.49 -28.86
N PHE A 70 -9.38 -16.37 -28.14
CA PHE A 70 -8.28 -15.77 -27.37
C PHE A 70 -8.23 -16.25 -25.93
N ALA A 71 -9.27 -16.94 -25.45
CA ALA A 71 -9.32 -17.49 -24.12
C ALA A 71 -8.65 -18.87 -24.07
N ARG A 72 -7.84 -19.08 -23.05
CA ARG A 72 -7.35 -20.42 -22.68
C ARG A 72 -8.30 -21.00 -21.64
N ILE A 73 -8.94 -22.11 -22.02
CA ILE A 73 -9.93 -22.82 -21.21
C ILE A 73 -9.33 -24.18 -20.82
N GLU A 74 -9.08 -24.39 -19.54
CA GLU A 74 -8.49 -25.62 -19.02
C GLU A 74 -9.17 -26.05 -17.72
N ASN A 75 -9.61 -27.31 -17.67
CA ASN A 75 -10.34 -27.91 -16.54
C ASN A 75 -11.62 -27.12 -16.18
N ASP A 76 -11.50 -26.18 -15.25
CA ASP A 76 -12.57 -25.33 -14.74
C ASP A 76 -12.16 -23.84 -14.76
N PHE A 77 -11.16 -23.47 -15.57
CA PHE A 77 -10.62 -22.12 -15.62
C PHE A 77 -10.71 -21.52 -17.00
N ILE A 78 -11.16 -20.28 -17.05
CA ILE A 78 -11.06 -19.41 -18.22
C ILE A 78 -9.99 -18.38 -17.90
N THR A 79 -8.96 -18.31 -18.73
CA THR A 79 -7.91 -17.30 -18.64
C THR A 79 -7.82 -16.52 -19.94
N LEU A 80 -7.79 -15.20 -19.84
CA LEU A 80 -7.68 -14.32 -20.99
C LEU A 80 -6.90 -13.06 -20.62
N LYS A 81 -6.23 -12.50 -21.61
CA LYS A 81 -5.54 -11.22 -21.50
C LYS A 81 -6.04 -10.32 -22.61
N VAL A 82 -6.62 -9.19 -22.25
CA VAL A 82 -7.23 -8.26 -23.21
C VAL A 82 -6.53 -6.91 -23.19
N PRO A 83 -6.42 -6.22 -24.34
CA PRO A 83 -5.91 -4.86 -24.36
C PRO A 83 -6.78 -3.93 -23.52
N ALA A 84 -6.14 -3.12 -22.69
CA ALA A 84 -6.77 -2.04 -21.97
C ALA A 84 -6.62 -0.74 -22.76
N VAL A 85 -7.59 0.15 -22.61
CA VAL A 85 -7.45 1.53 -23.06
C VAL A 85 -6.44 2.20 -22.14
N ALA A 86 -5.35 2.72 -22.71
CA ALA A 86 -4.30 3.38 -21.95
C ALA A 86 -4.89 4.52 -21.12
N ASP A 87 -4.81 4.39 -19.79
CA ASP A 87 -5.06 5.50 -18.90
C ASP A 87 -3.78 6.33 -18.82
N LYS A 88 -3.84 7.60 -19.23
CA LYS A 88 -2.67 8.50 -19.18
C LYS A 88 -2.22 8.80 -17.74
N ALA A 89 -3.01 8.38 -16.74
CA ALA A 89 -2.90 8.85 -15.37
C ALA A 89 -2.01 8.01 -14.43
N VAL A 90 -1.56 6.79 -14.78
CA VAL A 90 -0.88 5.92 -13.80
C VAL A 90 0.30 5.19 -14.43
N SER A 91 1.51 5.71 -14.26
CA SER A 91 2.71 4.94 -14.65
C SER A 91 3.95 5.14 -13.80
N SER A 92 4.06 6.23 -13.03
CA SER A 92 5.22 6.46 -12.16
C SER A 92 4.94 6.08 -10.72
N ILE A 93 6.00 5.62 -10.04
CA ILE A 93 5.94 5.38 -8.60
C ILE A 93 5.69 6.68 -7.82
N ASP A 94 6.19 7.81 -8.33
CA ASP A 94 6.01 9.14 -7.74
C ASP A 94 4.55 9.58 -7.65
N GLN A 95 3.71 9.14 -8.61
CA GLN A 95 2.28 9.40 -8.57
C GLN A 95 1.59 8.60 -7.45
N LEU A 96 2.08 7.40 -7.15
CA LEU A 96 1.50 6.50 -6.13
C LEU A 96 1.93 6.87 -4.72
N THR A 97 3.12 7.45 -4.57
CA THR A 97 3.61 8.03 -3.31
C THR A 97 3.22 9.49 -3.14
N ASN A 98 2.41 10.05 -4.03
CA ASN A 98 1.92 11.41 -3.87
C ASN A 98 1.11 11.54 -2.56
N THR A 99 1.57 12.42 -1.68
CA THR A 99 0.92 12.74 -0.41
C THR A 99 -0.54 13.15 -0.57
N ASP A 100 -0.95 13.72 -1.70
CA ASP A 100 -2.31 14.18 -1.96
C ASP A 100 -3.36 13.07 -1.93
N ASP A 101 -2.97 11.85 -2.28
CA ASP A 101 -3.87 10.69 -2.25
C ASP A 101 -3.88 10.01 -0.88
N SER A 102 -2.92 10.30 0.01
CA SER A 102 -2.82 9.67 1.33
C SER A 102 -3.99 10.04 2.27
N ILE A 103 -4.30 9.14 3.21
CA ILE A 103 -5.22 9.46 4.30
C ILE A 103 -4.67 10.67 5.08
N TRP A 104 -5.52 11.65 5.34
CA TRP A 104 -5.11 12.93 5.93
C TRP A 104 -4.00 13.60 5.12
N SER A 105 -4.15 13.61 3.79
CA SER A 105 -3.40 14.49 2.92
C SER A 105 -3.67 15.96 3.26
N ILE A 106 -2.88 16.88 2.71
CA ILE A 106 -3.12 18.31 2.91
C ILE A 106 -4.50 18.71 2.40
N ARG A 107 -4.93 18.15 1.27
CA ARG A 107 -6.25 18.39 0.70
C ARG A 107 -7.36 17.91 1.63
N ASP A 108 -7.16 16.78 2.28
CA ASP A 108 -8.09 16.21 3.25
C ASP A 108 -8.13 17.03 4.54
N LEU A 109 -6.97 17.29 5.16
CA LEU A 109 -6.86 18.09 6.38
C LEU A 109 -7.45 19.51 6.25
N LYS A 110 -7.33 20.13 5.07
CA LYS A 110 -7.94 21.45 4.80
C LYS A 110 -9.48 21.43 4.83
N GLN A 111 -10.12 20.28 4.65
CA GLN A 111 -11.57 20.12 4.80
C GLN A 111 -11.99 20.06 6.27
N HIS A 112 -11.03 19.87 7.18
CA HIS A 112 -11.19 19.78 8.62
C HIS A 112 -10.43 20.91 9.34
N PRO A 113 -10.71 22.20 9.05
CA PRO A 113 -9.92 23.33 9.58
C PRO A 113 -9.99 23.48 11.11
N ASN A 114 -11.01 22.91 11.75
CA ASN A 114 -11.16 22.87 13.20
C ASN A 114 -10.96 21.46 13.78
N GLY A 115 -10.39 20.55 12.98
CA GLY A 115 -10.15 19.18 13.39
C GLY A 115 -9.08 19.09 14.47
N ILE A 116 -9.16 18.04 15.28
CA ILE A 116 -8.19 17.73 16.33
C ILE A 116 -7.58 16.38 16.01
N LEU A 117 -6.27 16.36 15.83
CA LEU A 117 -5.50 15.13 15.84
C LEU A 117 -5.38 14.69 17.30
N GLU A 118 -5.83 13.49 17.61
CA GLU A 118 -5.83 12.93 18.95
C GLU A 118 -5.16 11.55 18.96
N CYS A 119 -4.72 11.11 20.13
CA CYS A 119 -4.19 9.76 20.29
C CYS A 119 -5.31 8.74 20.05
N ALA A 120 -5.07 7.77 19.16
CA ALA A 120 -6.06 6.73 18.87
C ALA A 120 -6.44 5.91 20.12
N ALA A 121 -5.49 5.70 21.04
CA ALA A 121 -5.69 4.85 22.21
C ALA A 121 -6.47 5.51 23.37
N CYS A 122 -6.29 6.80 23.61
CA CYS A 122 -6.86 7.48 24.79
C CYS A 122 -7.63 8.77 24.48
N CYS A 123 -7.75 9.14 23.20
CA CYS A 123 -8.41 10.37 22.74
C CYS A 123 -7.78 11.67 23.29
N GLN A 124 -6.56 11.62 23.84
CA GLN A 124 -5.83 12.82 24.24
C GLN A 124 -5.58 13.71 23.01
N PRO A 125 -5.98 14.99 23.01
CA PRO A 125 -5.68 15.92 21.93
C PRO A 125 -4.16 16.07 21.77
N ILE A 126 -3.65 15.85 20.56
CA ILE A 126 -2.22 15.96 20.21
C ILE A 126 -1.95 17.26 19.47
N ALA A 127 -2.73 17.56 18.42
CA ALA A 127 -2.62 18.79 17.65
C ALA A 127 -4.00 19.33 17.27
N ASP A 128 -4.16 20.63 17.41
CA ASP A 128 -5.38 21.37 17.05
C ASP A 128 -5.14 22.05 15.71
N LEU A 129 -5.83 21.60 14.65
CA LEU A 129 -5.61 22.08 13.29
C LEU A 129 -5.95 23.56 13.12
N SER A 130 -6.81 24.12 13.99
CA SER A 130 -7.11 25.56 13.98
C SER A 130 -5.92 26.44 14.37
N LYS A 131 -4.93 25.86 15.07
CA LYS A 131 -3.69 26.51 15.51
C LYS A 131 -2.52 26.28 14.54
N ILE A 132 -2.66 25.35 13.60
CA ILE A 132 -1.65 25.06 12.58
C ILE A 132 -1.83 26.06 11.42
N ARG A 133 -0.86 26.96 11.24
CA ARG A 133 -0.93 27.98 10.19
C ARG A 133 -0.52 27.45 8.83
N LYS A 134 0.36 26.46 8.79
CA LYS A 134 0.93 25.92 7.55
C LYS A 134 0.91 24.40 7.55
N LEU A 135 0.39 23.86 6.45
CA LEU A 135 0.53 22.45 6.08
C LEU A 135 1.45 22.37 4.87
N HIS A 136 2.53 21.62 5.00
CA HIS A 136 3.48 21.36 3.90
C HIS A 136 3.52 19.87 3.60
N SER A 137 3.67 19.51 2.33
CA SER A 137 3.87 18.10 1.99
C SER A 137 5.31 17.75 2.30
N MET A 138 5.54 16.51 2.71
CA MET A 138 6.90 15.99 2.77
C MET A 138 7.51 16.07 1.36
N PRO A 139 8.69 16.69 1.19
CA PRO A 139 9.37 16.68 -0.10
C PRO A 139 9.73 15.25 -0.51
N SER A 140 9.71 14.95 -1.81
CA SER A 140 10.11 13.64 -2.35
C SER A 140 11.53 13.29 -1.93
N GLU A 141 11.83 12.09 -1.42
CA GLU A 141 13.13 11.74 -0.80
C GLU A 141 14.39 12.22 -1.57
N MET A 142 14.37 12.19 -2.91
CA MET A 142 15.42 12.74 -3.79
C MET A 142 15.70 14.24 -3.58
N TRP A 143 14.85 14.95 -2.82
CA TRP A 143 15.02 16.36 -2.46
C TRP A 143 16.36 16.58 -1.75
N TYR A 144 16.72 15.66 -0.86
CA TYR A 144 17.95 15.74 -0.07
C TYR A 144 19.17 15.57 -0.96
N GLU A 145 19.14 14.62 -1.89
CA GLU A 145 20.21 14.44 -2.88
C GLU A 145 20.36 15.67 -3.79
N MET A 146 19.25 16.36 -4.07
CA MET A 146 19.26 17.59 -4.84
C MET A 146 19.72 18.82 -4.05
N MET A 147 19.75 18.78 -2.71
CA MET A 147 20.20 19.91 -1.87
C MET A 147 21.69 20.23 -2.08
N GLU A 148 22.53 19.25 -2.41
CA GLU A 148 23.95 19.50 -2.75
C GLU A 148 24.12 20.32 -4.04
N PHE A 149 23.11 20.28 -4.92
CA PHE A 149 23.14 20.94 -6.23
C PHE A 149 22.34 22.25 -6.28
N TRP A 150 21.55 22.57 -5.26
CA TRP A 150 20.69 23.77 -5.22
C TRP A 150 21.25 24.87 -4.32
N HIS A 151 22.05 25.75 -4.93
CA HIS A 151 22.53 26.98 -4.29
C HIS A 151 22.20 28.18 -5.20
N CYS A 152 21.27 29.07 -4.81
CA CYS A 152 21.03 30.31 -5.55
C CYS A 152 22.29 31.21 -5.56
N HIS A 153 23.06 31.21 -4.47
CA HIS A 153 24.39 31.78 -4.37
C HIS A 153 25.19 31.00 -3.31
N LYS A 154 26.41 30.57 -3.63
CA LYS A 154 27.34 30.08 -2.60
C LYS A 154 27.69 31.28 -1.71
N PRO A 155 27.50 31.23 -0.38
CA PRO A 155 27.76 32.39 0.48
C PRO A 155 29.22 32.82 0.31
N THR A 156 29.43 34.02 -0.21
CA THR A 156 30.76 34.56 -0.55
C THR A 156 31.50 35.10 0.66
N ASN A 157 30.77 35.50 1.71
CA ASN A 157 31.35 36.11 2.91
C ASN A 157 30.87 35.40 4.18
N GLY A 158 31.81 34.75 4.88
CA GLY A 158 31.65 34.14 6.20
C GLY A 158 32.30 32.76 6.29
N ASN A 159 32.83 32.40 7.46
CA ASN A 159 33.38 31.07 7.78
C ASN A 159 32.27 30.00 7.84
N TYR A 160 31.57 29.81 6.74
CA TYR A 160 30.64 28.72 6.52
C TYR A 160 31.45 27.55 5.96
N THR A 161 31.84 26.62 6.83
CA THR A 161 32.34 25.32 6.38
C THR A 161 31.20 24.56 5.70
N ASN A 162 31.52 23.71 4.72
CA ASN A 162 30.53 22.86 4.05
C ASN A 162 29.67 22.10 5.07
N ASP A 163 30.25 21.68 6.19
CA ASP A 163 29.55 21.01 7.29
C ASP A 163 28.44 21.85 7.93
N LYS A 164 28.60 23.17 8.03
CA LYS A 164 27.57 24.06 8.59
C LYS A 164 26.40 24.27 7.62
N ILE A 165 26.66 24.22 6.32
CA ILE A 165 25.64 24.33 5.28
C ILE A 165 24.87 23.01 5.21
N ALA A 166 25.58 21.88 5.12
CA ALA A 166 25.00 20.54 5.18
C ALA A 166 24.10 20.39 6.41
N ASN A 167 24.61 20.64 7.63
CA ASN A 167 23.81 20.51 8.86
C ASN A 167 22.57 21.43 8.93
N ARG A 168 22.58 22.58 8.24
CA ARG A 168 21.44 23.52 8.22
C ARG A 168 20.34 23.08 7.26
N PHE A 169 20.72 22.50 6.13
CA PHE A 169 19.80 22.19 5.04
C PHE A 169 19.37 20.71 5.01
N ASN A 170 20.12 19.84 5.69
CA ASN A 170 19.86 18.41 5.81
C ASN A 170 18.79 18.05 6.85
N ASN A 171 18.40 19.01 7.70
CA ASN A 171 17.44 18.78 8.78
C ASN A 171 16.12 19.50 8.47
N LEU A 172 15.18 18.80 7.85
CA LEU A 172 13.84 19.30 7.64
C LEU A 172 13.14 19.43 9.00
N LYS A 173 12.97 20.66 9.49
CA LYS A 173 12.36 20.92 10.79
C LYS A 173 11.12 21.81 10.63
N PRO A 174 9.91 21.33 10.99
CA PRO A 174 8.73 22.17 10.99
C PRO A 174 8.86 23.31 12.00
N ALA A 175 8.33 24.49 11.65
CA ALA A 175 8.12 25.56 12.60
C ALA A 175 7.03 25.19 13.62
N LEU A 176 6.95 25.92 14.75
CA LEU A 176 6.03 25.62 15.87
C LEU A 176 4.55 25.54 15.47
N ASP A 177 4.15 26.23 14.41
CA ASP A 177 2.79 26.32 13.89
C ASP A 177 2.61 25.60 12.54
N THR A 178 3.52 24.70 12.22
CA THR A 178 3.59 24.01 10.93
C THR A 178 3.56 22.50 11.12
N LEU A 179 2.78 21.81 10.29
CA LEU A 179 2.80 20.36 10.20
C LEU A 179 3.28 19.96 8.80
N ILE A 180 4.25 19.05 8.73
CA ILE A 180 4.67 18.46 7.46
C ILE A 180 3.98 17.10 7.32
N VAL A 181 3.32 16.88 6.21
CA VAL A 181 2.46 15.73 5.94
C VAL A 181 3.22 14.74 5.06
N GLY A 182 3.64 13.62 5.62
CA GLY A 182 4.15 12.46 4.89
C GLY A 182 3.03 11.53 4.46
N VAL A 183 3.37 10.46 3.74
CA VAL A 183 2.38 9.48 3.25
C VAL A 183 1.70 8.76 4.42
N TYR A 184 2.48 8.26 5.38
CA TYR A 184 1.99 7.47 6.51
C TYR A 184 2.25 8.12 7.89
N TYR A 185 2.86 9.29 7.93
CA TYR A 185 3.24 9.99 9.16
C TYR A 185 3.06 11.51 9.05
N PHE A 186 3.13 12.20 10.18
CA PHE A 186 3.30 13.64 10.29
C PHE A 186 4.65 13.95 10.91
N LEU A 187 5.34 14.96 10.39
CA LEU A 187 6.48 15.55 11.06
C LEU A 187 6.00 16.81 11.79
N ALA A 188 6.04 16.77 13.11
CA ALA A 188 5.56 17.82 14.00
C ALA A 188 6.71 18.48 14.77
N PRO A 189 6.54 19.75 15.16
CA PRO A 189 7.38 20.38 16.18
C PRO A 189 7.08 19.77 17.54
N SER A 190 7.77 20.26 18.59
CA SER A 190 7.41 19.88 19.97
C SER A 190 5.98 20.35 20.28
N LEU A 191 5.12 19.40 20.67
CA LEU A 191 3.74 19.65 21.04
C LEU A 191 3.55 19.36 22.55
N PRO A 192 2.69 20.10 23.27
CA PRO A 192 2.56 19.94 24.72
C PRO A 192 2.06 18.57 25.18
N SER A 193 1.33 17.85 24.32
CA SER A 193 0.67 16.58 24.65
C SER A 193 1.44 15.35 24.18
N ILE A 194 2.69 15.53 23.77
CA ILE A 194 3.65 14.46 23.47
C ILE A 194 4.96 14.71 24.22
N PHE A 195 5.71 13.64 24.45
CA PHE A 195 7.07 13.73 24.96
C PHE A 195 7.96 12.69 24.27
N ALA A 196 9.27 12.92 24.29
CA ALA A 196 10.25 11.98 23.75
C ALA A 196 10.90 11.18 24.89
N GLU A 197 11.03 9.86 24.71
CA GLU A 197 11.73 8.95 25.62
C GLU A 197 12.33 7.81 24.78
N ASP A 198 13.64 7.54 24.92
CA ASP A 198 14.35 6.46 24.22
C ASP A 198 14.15 6.42 22.70
N GLN A 199 14.23 7.57 22.02
CA GLN A 199 13.94 7.75 20.57
C GLN A 199 12.48 7.56 20.16
N PHE A 200 11.57 7.27 21.10
CA PHE A 200 10.14 7.17 20.83
C PHE A 200 9.42 8.46 21.20
N VAL A 201 8.38 8.77 20.43
CA VAL A 201 7.43 9.84 20.76
C VAL A 201 6.23 9.20 21.43
N LYS A 202 5.91 9.61 22.65
CA LYS A 202 4.84 9.02 23.47
C LYS A 202 3.74 10.05 23.76
N CYS A 203 2.51 9.55 23.88
CA CYS A 203 1.37 10.35 24.32
C CYS A 203 1.51 10.73 25.80
N ALA A 204 1.34 12.01 26.15
CA ALA A 204 1.39 12.46 27.54
C ALA A 204 0.24 11.90 28.41
N GLY A 205 -0.88 11.51 27.81
CA GLY A 205 -2.05 10.99 28.54
C GLY A 205 -1.91 9.51 28.93
N CYS A 206 -1.52 8.65 27.98
CA CYS A 206 -1.50 7.19 28.17
C CYS A 206 -0.14 6.52 27.97
N HIS A 207 0.91 7.28 27.64
CA HIS A 207 2.27 6.79 27.37
C HIS A 207 2.39 5.84 26.16
N GLN A 208 1.33 5.69 25.36
CA GLN A 208 1.36 4.96 24.10
C GLN A 208 2.40 5.58 23.16
N ILE A 209 3.21 4.73 22.51
CA ILE A 209 4.12 5.15 21.45
C ILE A 209 3.29 5.61 20.24
N LEU A 210 3.48 6.86 19.85
CA LEU A 210 2.86 7.50 18.69
C LEU A 210 3.77 7.54 17.46
N GLY A 211 5.07 7.32 17.67
CA GLY A 211 6.07 7.29 16.60
C GLY A 211 7.48 7.45 17.14
N GLU A 212 8.35 8.12 16.39
CA GLU A 212 9.79 8.16 16.63
C GLU A 212 10.36 9.58 16.54
N VAL A 213 11.50 9.78 17.20
CA VAL A 213 12.28 11.00 17.13
C VAL A 213 13.25 10.87 15.97
N GLU A 214 13.10 11.73 14.97
CA GLU A 214 13.95 11.74 13.78
C GLU A 214 14.58 13.12 13.61
N ASN A 215 15.91 13.22 13.73
CA ASN A 215 16.65 14.49 13.59
C ASN A 215 16.11 15.64 14.46
N ASN A 216 15.73 15.33 15.72
CA ASN A 216 15.09 16.24 16.68
C ASN A 216 13.67 16.74 16.28
N ASN A 217 13.01 16.03 15.37
CA ASN A 217 11.61 16.21 15.04
C ASN A 217 10.77 15.04 15.58
N TYR A 218 9.48 15.28 15.73
CA TYR A 218 8.54 14.26 16.18
C TYR A 218 7.84 13.68 14.95
N LYS A 219 8.24 12.48 14.54
CA LYS A 219 7.59 11.73 13.46
C LYS A 219 6.46 10.91 14.06
N LEU A 220 5.24 11.42 13.93
CA LEU A 220 4.02 10.81 14.45
C LEU A 220 3.39 9.91 13.38
N LEU A 221 3.18 8.64 13.69
CA LEU A 221 2.57 7.68 12.76
C LEU A 221 1.06 7.91 12.69
N LYS A 222 0.49 8.04 11.47
CA LYS A 222 -0.94 8.36 11.28
C LYS A 222 -1.86 7.33 11.92
N TRP A 223 -1.52 6.03 11.85
CA TRP A 223 -2.33 4.95 12.43
C TRP A 223 -2.36 4.94 13.96
N LYS A 224 -1.44 5.64 14.63
CA LYS A 224 -1.47 5.85 16.09
C LYS A 224 -2.31 7.06 16.51
N LEU A 225 -2.87 7.78 15.54
CA LEU A 225 -3.68 8.96 15.75
C LEU A 225 -5.10 8.72 15.24
N ALA A 226 -5.99 9.62 15.62
CA ALA A 226 -7.32 9.77 15.03
C ALA A 226 -7.54 11.25 14.69
N LEU A 227 -8.32 11.54 13.64
CA LEU A 227 -8.78 12.88 13.31
C LEU A 227 -10.22 13.02 13.78
N ARG A 228 -10.44 13.88 14.77
CA ARG A 228 -11.78 14.25 15.23
C ARG A 228 -12.17 15.59 14.64
N ASP A 229 -13.28 15.64 13.91
CA ASP A 229 -13.89 16.88 13.45
C ASP A 229 -15.41 16.83 13.67
N ARG A 230 -15.91 17.80 14.44
CA ARG A 230 -17.29 17.84 14.92
C ARG A 230 -17.67 16.53 15.63
N ASP A 231 -18.65 15.81 15.08
CA ASP A 231 -19.16 14.53 15.59
C ASP A 231 -18.53 13.32 14.87
N THR A 232 -17.56 13.54 13.98
CA THR A 232 -16.86 12.47 13.25
C THR A 232 -15.49 12.23 13.84
N ARG A 233 -15.11 10.96 13.95
CA ARG A 233 -13.78 10.52 14.38
C ARG A 233 -13.29 9.49 13.37
N GLN A 234 -12.24 9.85 12.64
CA GLN A 234 -11.63 8.99 11.64
C GLN A 234 -10.33 8.41 12.21
N GLU A 235 -10.10 7.12 11.98
CA GLU A 235 -8.85 6.44 12.28
C GLU A 235 -8.21 5.93 10.99
N CYS A 236 -6.90 5.69 11.04
CA CYS A 236 -6.16 5.07 9.94
C CYS A 236 -5.90 3.60 10.29
N SER A 237 -6.45 2.67 9.51
CA SER A 237 -6.18 1.23 9.69
C SER A 237 -4.69 0.92 9.53
N CYS A 238 -4.20 -0.04 10.31
CA CYS A 238 -2.83 -0.52 10.20
C CYS A 238 -2.49 -1.06 8.81
N VAL A 239 -3.48 -1.58 8.07
CA VAL A 239 -3.29 -2.11 6.72
C VAL A 239 -3.00 -0.98 5.73
N ILE A 240 -3.69 0.16 5.89
CA ILE A 240 -3.42 1.37 5.09
C ILE A 240 -2.04 1.94 5.43
N TYR A 241 -1.65 1.91 6.71
CA TYR A 241 -0.30 2.26 7.13
C TYR A 241 0.74 1.39 6.43
N LEU A 242 0.62 0.06 6.53
CA LEU A 242 1.58 -0.86 5.92
C LEU A 242 1.63 -0.68 4.40
N TYR A 243 0.50 -0.60 3.72
CA TYR A 243 0.45 -0.28 2.29
C TYR A 243 1.22 1.00 1.95
N SER A 244 0.99 2.06 2.71
CA SER A 244 1.62 3.36 2.49
C SER A 244 3.13 3.33 2.79
N TYR A 245 3.52 2.64 3.85
CA TYR A 245 4.91 2.42 4.23
C TYR A 245 5.66 1.65 3.15
N LEU A 246 5.10 0.53 2.68
CA LEU A 246 5.71 -0.30 1.65
C LEU A 246 5.89 0.49 0.35
N LEU A 247 4.88 1.25 -0.07
CA LEU A 247 4.99 2.09 -1.26
C LEU A 247 6.08 3.16 -1.13
N ASP A 248 6.15 3.83 0.02
CA ASP A 248 7.14 4.86 0.32
C ASP A 248 8.55 4.25 0.30
N SER A 249 8.80 3.16 1.05
CA SER A 249 10.08 2.47 1.06
C SER A 249 10.50 1.96 -0.32
N ILE A 250 9.56 1.42 -1.12
CA ILE A 250 9.83 1.02 -2.50
C ILE A 250 10.27 2.22 -3.35
N ALA A 251 9.61 3.37 -3.22
CA ALA A 251 9.96 4.57 -3.98
C ALA A 251 11.32 5.11 -3.58
N SER A 252 11.62 5.01 -2.29
CA SER A 252 12.83 5.53 -1.68
C SER A 252 14.07 4.67 -1.95
N THR A 253 13.98 3.38 -1.61
CA THR A 253 15.14 2.48 -1.55
C THR A 253 15.13 1.43 -2.65
N ALA A 254 14.07 1.37 -3.46
CA ALA A 254 13.80 0.30 -4.43
C ALA A 254 13.73 -1.12 -3.81
N VAL A 255 13.68 -1.25 -2.47
CA VAL A 255 13.49 -2.52 -1.77
C VAL A 255 12.12 -3.10 -2.11
N ARG A 256 12.05 -4.42 -2.26
CA ARG A 256 10.81 -5.15 -2.60
C ARG A 256 10.47 -6.25 -1.62
N PHE A 257 11.41 -6.64 -0.76
CA PHE A 257 11.22 -7.66 0.25
C PHE A 257 11.16 -7.00 1.61
N PHE A 258 10.20 -7.43 2.43
CA PHE A 258 9.98 -6.87 3.75
C PHE A 258 9.78 -8.00 4.73
N LEU A 259 10.61 -8.05 5.77
CA LEU A 259 10.39 -8.93 6.89
C LEU A 259 9.55 -8.19 7.93
N VAL A 260 8.24 -8.43 7.90
CA VAL A 260 7.32 -7.85 8.87
C VAL A 260 7.34 -8.75 10.11
N LYS A 261 7.73 -8.21 11.26
CA LYS A 261 7.85 -8.95 12.51
C LYS A 261 7.03 -8.29 13.62
N SER A 262 6.52 -9.12 14.51
CA SER A 262 5.91 -8.74 15.78
C SER A 262 6.65 -9.48 16.90
N ARG A 263 6.10 -9.46 18.12
CA ARG A 263 6.68 -10.22 19.23
C ARG A 263 6.44 -11.72 19.07
N SER A 264 5.32 -12.09 18.44
CA SER A 264 4.83 -13.46 18.36
C SER A 264 5.09 -14.15 17.02
N SER A 265 5.24 -13.39 15.94
CA SER A 265 5.38 -13.97 14.59
C SER A 265 6.12 -13.05 13.62
N ARG A 266 6.56 -13.63 12.50
CA ARG A 266 7.12 -12.90 11.36
C ARG A 266 6.56 -13.44 10.06
N VAL A 267 6.53 -12.57 9.06
CA VAL A 267 6.09 -12.90 7.71
C VAL A 267 6.97 -12.17 6.73
N LEU A 268 7.39 -12.89 5.70
CA LEU A 268 8.14 -12.33 4.60
C LEU A 268 7.17 -11.89 3.50
N LEU A 269 7.21 -10.61 3.16
CA LEU A 269 6.47 -10.01 2.05
C LEU A 269 7.40 -9.75 0.87
N TRP A 270 6.88 -9.97 -0.32
CA TRP A 270 7.46 -9.56 -1.58
C TRP A 270 6.44 -8.73 -2.36
N CYS A 271 6.72 -7.44 -2.49
CA CYS A 271 5.94 -6.50 -3.29
C CYS A 271 6.29 -6.69 -4.77
N PHE A 272 5.58 -7.59 -5.45
CA PHE A 272 5.86 -7.98 -6.82
C PHE A 272 5.49 -6.89 -7.84
N ASN A 273 4.36 -6.23 -7.64
CA ASN A 273 3.87 -5.16 -8.51
C ASN A 273 3.11 -4.09 -7.72
N PHE A 274 2.95 -2.91 -8.31
CA PHE A 274 2.38 -1.73 -7.66
C PHE A 274 1.69 -0.84 -8.69
N GLY A 275 0.68 -0.08 -8.25
CA GLY A 275 -0.11 0.77 -9.14
C GLY A 275 -0.98 -0.04 -10.09
N ILE A 276 -1.41 -1.23 -9.66
CA ILE A 276 -2.33 -2.07 -10.43
C ILE A 276 -3.74 -1.90 -9.88
N ASP A 277 -4.73 -2.20 -10.70
CA ASP A 277 -6.10 -2.33 -10.22
C ASP A 277 -6.48 -3.80 -10.24
N VAL A 278 -7.23 -4.24 -9.22
CA VAL A 278 -7.73 -5.61 -9.18
C VAL A 278 -9.21 -5.63 -8.78
N THR A 279 -9.96 -6.52 -9.40
CA THR A 279 -11.35 -6.81 -9.05
C THR A 279 -11.50 -8.29 -8.75
N PHE A 280 -12.17 -8.60 -7.65
CA PHE A 280 -12.60 -9.94 -7.26
C PHE A 280 -14.00 -9.82 -6.62
N PRO A 281 -14.71 -10.92 -6.27
CA PRO A 281 -16.13 -10.86 -5.91
C PRO A 281 -16.51 -9.86 -4.82
N SER A 282 -15.70 -9.69 -3.78
CA SER A 282 -16.01 -8.79 -2.67
C SER A 282 -15.57 -7.34 -2.86
N CYS A 283 -14.62 -7.08 -3.78
CA CYS A 283 -13.87 -5.82 -3.75
C CYS A 283 -13.29 -5.42 -5.12
N TYR A 284 -13.18 -4.11 -5.31
CA TYR A 284 -12.33 -3.47 -6.30
C TYR A 284 -11.26 -2.65 -5.56
N LEU A 285 -9.99 -2.97 -5.82
CA LEU A 285 -8.86 -2.22 -5.28
C LEU A 285 -8.19 -1.46 -6.42
N LYS A 286 -8.05 -0.15 -6.25
CA LYS A 286 -7.35 0.73 -7.19
C LYS A 286 -5.94 1.03 -6.69
N ASN A 287 -4.98 1.17 -7.60
CA ASN A 287 -3.59 1.54 -7.29
C ASN A 287 -2.95 0.65 -6.21
N CYS A 288 -3.31 -0.63 -6.16
CA CYS A 288 -2.89 -1.55 -5.12
C CYS A 288 -1.48 -2.15 -5.38
N LEU A 289 -0.96 -2.80 -4.35
CA LEU A 289 0.23 -3.63 -4.37
C LEU A 289 -0.18 -5.09 -4.61
N LYS A 290 0.52 -5.78 -5.50
CA LYS A 290 0.52 -7.24 -5.57
C LYS A 290 1.54 -7.77 -4.58
N ILE A 291 1.06 -8.48 -3.57
CA ILE A 291 1.88 -9.03 -2.49
C ILE A 291 1.99 -10.53 -2.65
N MET A 292 3.22 -11.03 -2.68
CA MET A 292 3.54 -12.42 -2.46
C MET A 292 4.02 -12.57 -1.02
N TYR A 293 3.54 -13.54 -0.26
CA TYR A 293 3.94 -13.69 1.16
C TYR A 293 4.15 -15.14 1.59
N ILE A 294 5.02 -15.30 2.58
CA ILE A 294 5.29 -16.55 3.31
C ILE A 294 5.06 -16.27 4.79
N ASP A 295 4.13 -17.01 5.40
CA ASP A 295 3.71 -16.85 6.79
C ASP A 295 4.06 -18.07 7.67
N HIS A 296 4.88 -19.00 7.14
CA HIS A 296 5.35 -20.15 7.89
C HIS A 296 6.83 -19.98 8.30
N GLU A 297 7.09 -19.99 9.60
CA GLU A 297 8.40 -19.72 10.20
C GLU A 297 9.55 -20.51 9.56
N ASN A 298 9.39 -21.82 9.39
CA ASN A 298 10.43 -22.65 8.77
C ASN A 298 10.71 -22.26 7.31
N GLU A 299 9.68 -21.87 6.54
CA GLU A 299 9.88 -21.47 5.15
C GLU A 299 10.56 -20.10 5.06
N ILE A 300 10.26 -19.20 5.99
CA ILE A 300 10.94 -17.91 6.13
C ILE A 300 12.42 -18.13 6.47
N THR A 301 12.71 -18.94 7.49
CA THR A 301 14.09 -19.30 7.86
C THR A 301 14.84 -19.89 6.68
N ILE A 302 14.26 -20.90 6.02
CA ILE A 302 14.86 -21.53 4.84
C ILE A 302 15.14 -20.49 3.75
N PHE A 303 14.18 -19.61 3.46
CA PHE A 303 14.33 -18.58 2.44
C PHE A 303 15.43 -17.56 2.79
N LEU A 304 15.59 -17.23 4.07
CA LEU A 304 16.61 -16.28 4.56
C LEU A 304 17.99 -16.92 4.74
N GLU A 305 18.08 -18.22 5.03
CA GLU A 305 19.34 -18.95 5.28
C GLU A 305 19.92 -19.61 4.03
N GLN A 306 19.08 -20.08 3.08
CA GLN A 306 19.55 -20.66 1.81
C GLN A 306 20.31 -19.66 0.92
N SER A 307 20.32 -18.38 1.27
CA SER A 307 21.16 -17.38 0.62
C SER A 307 22.66 -17.46 0.93
N ASP A 308 23.08 -18.25 1.93
CA ASP A 308 24.48 -18.25 2.40
C ASP A 308 25.27 -19.53 2.01
N GLY A 309 24.72 -20.37 1.13
CA GLY A 309 25.35 -21.60 0.65
C GLY A 309 26.12 -21.47 -0.68
N GLU A 310 27.39 -21.85 -0.69
CA GLU A 310 28.20 -22.02 -1.91
C GLU A 310 27.62 -23.10 -2.84
N GLY A 311 26.97 -22.69 -3.94
CA GLY A 311 26.64 -23.59 -5.03
C GLY A 311 25.40 -23.20 -5.80
N THR A 312 25.59 -22.84 -7.07
CA THR A 312 24.57 -22.60 -8.11
C THR A 312 23.81 -21.26 -8.05
N ASN A 313 24.40 -20.16 -8.55
CA ASN A 313 23.71 -18.95 -9.07
C ASN A 313 22.52 -18.35 -8.26
N GLN A 314 22.36 -18.70 -6.98
CA GLN A 314 21.34 -18.17 -6.09
C GLN A 314 21.98 -17.02 -5.33
N ARG A 315 21.73 -15.80 -5.82
CA ARG A 315 22.30 -14.56 -5.29
C ARG A 315 21.78 -14.35 -3.86
N SER A 316 22.70 -14.35 -2.89
CA SER A 316 22.44 -14.04 -1.47
C SER A 316 21.50 -12.81 -1.30
N LEU A 317 20.54 -12.94 -0.39
CA LEU A 317 19.47 -11.96 -0.11
C LEU A 317 19.69 -11.19 1.20
N HIS A 318 20.82 -11.43 1.90
CA HIS A 318 21.11 -10.83 3.21
C HIS A 318 21.06 -9.29 3.23
N ASN A 319 21.17 -8.63 2.07
CA ASN A 319 21.13 -7.17 1.92
C ASN A 319 19.92 -6.63 1.13
N ARG A 320 18.80 -7.36 0.99
CA ARG A 320 17.69 -6.95 0.09
C ARG A 320 16.30 -6.92 0.70
N TYR A 321 16.18 -7.05 2.01
CA TYR A 321 14.92 -6.85 2.70
C TYR A 321 15.01 -5.79 3.78
N GLU A 322 13.90 -5.12 4.02
CA GLU A 322 13.74 -4.17 5.12
C GLU A 322 12.93 -4.82 6.25
N VAL A 323 13.22 -4.47 7.50
CA VAL A 323 12.49 -4.99 8.65
C VAL A 323 11.44 -3.99 9.08
N VAL A 324 10.20 -4.46 9.21
CA VAL A 324 9.07 -3.64 9.69
C VAL A 324 8.56 -4.24 10.99
N ASP A 325 8.64 -3.46 12.06
CA ASP A 325 8.13 -3.84 13.38
C ASP A 325 6.66 -3.42 13.52
N LEU A 326 5.78 -4.39 13.78
CA LEU A 326 4.35 -4.19 14.06
C LEU A 326 3.97 -4.76 15.43
N GLU A 327 2.92 -4.22 16.03
CA GLU A 327 2.28 -4.81 17.21
C GLU A 327 1.52 -6.10 16.82
N ASP A 328 1.37 -7.04 17.76
CA ASP A 328 0.81 -8.38 17.46
C ASP A 328 -0.62 -8.33 16.91
N ASP A 329 -1.44 -7.39 17.39
CA ASP A 329 -2.81 -7.15 16.94
C ASP A 329 -2.86 -6.61 15.50
N MET A 330 -1.99 -5.65 15.16
CA MET A 330 -1.86 -5.12 13.80
C MET A 330 -1.38 -6.19 12.83
N MET A 331 -0.43 -7.01 13.28
CA MET A 331 0.07 -8.13 12.52
C MET A 331 -1.09 -9.08 12.19
N ALA A 332 -1.90 -9.43 13.19
CA ALA A 332 -3.08 -10.27 12.99
C ALA A 332 -4.10 -9.63 12.02
N GLU A 333 -4.43 -8.34 12.15
CA GLU A 333 -5.34 -7.64 11.23
C GLU A 333 -4.84 -7.70 9.78
N THR A 334 -3.56 -7.36 9.57
CA THR A 334 -2.91 -7.38 8.26
C THR A 334 -2.96 -8.77 7.62
N PHE A 335 -2.63 -9.82 8.40
CA PHE A 335 -2.63 -11.18 7.87
C PHE A 335 -4.03 -11.73 7.63
N ASN A 336 -5.01 -11.35 8.45
CA ASN A 336 -6.40 -11.67 8.20
C ASN A 336 -6.87 -11.08 6.87
N GLU A 337 -6.49 -9.83 6.56
CA GLU A 337 -6.81 -9.22 5.27
C GLU A 337 -6.12 -9.91 4.10
N LEU A 338 -4.81 -10.19 4.21
CA LEU A 338 -4.07 -10.88 3.15
C LEU A 338 -4.65 -12.28 2.87
N ASN A 339 -4.97 -13.04 3.91
CA ASN A 339 -5.56 -14.38 3.81
C ASN A 339 -7.00 -14.33 3.29
N ALA A 340 -7.80 -13.34 3.69
CA ALA A 340 -9.16 -13.15 3.19
C ALA A 340 -9.13 -12.94 1.67
N ILE A 341 -8.32 -12.00 1.17
CA ILE A 341 -8.16 -11.75 -0.27
C ILE A 341 -7.63 -12.99 -1.00
N ASN A 342 -6.60 -13.67 -0.46
CA ASN A 342 -6.09 -14.91 -1.03
C ASN A 342 -7.19 -15.97 -1.20
N SER A 343 -8.08 -16.09 -0.23
CA SER A 343 -9.17 -17.07 -0.22
C SER A 343 -10.26 -16.79 -1.26
N GLU A 344 -10.35 -15.57 -1.77
CA GLU A 344 -11.28 -15.17 -2.84
C GLU A 344 -10.74 -15.44 -4.24
N LEU A 345 -9.41 -15.42 -4.41
CA LEU A 345 -8.79 -15.68 -5.70
C LEU A 345 -9.15 -17.09 -6.21
N PRO A 346 -9.25 -17.27 -7.54
CA PRO A 346 -9.31 -18.59 -8.16
C PRO A 346 -8.21 -19.49 -7.62
N THR A 347 -8.50 -20.77 -7.41
CA THR A 347 -7.57 -21.69 -6.71
C THR A 347 -6.18 -21.75 -7.34
N THR A 348 -6.08 -21.65 -8.68
CA THR A 348 -4.81 -21.61 -9.43
C THR A 348 -3.99 -20.32 -9.23
N GLN A 349 -4.59 -19.28 -8.68
CA GLN A 349 -4.01 -17.94 -8.53
C GLN A 349 -3.60 -17.61 -7.10
N ARG A 350 -3.87 -18.53 -6.15
CA ARG A 350 -3.58 -18.34 -4.73
C ARG A 350 -2.11 -18.49 -4.38
N ARG A 351 -1.34 -19.16 -5.24
CA ARG A 351 0.06 -19.47 -4.99
C ARG A 351 0.91 -19.25 -6.23
N PHE A 352 2.15 -18.85 -5.97
CA PHE A 352 3.25 -18.83 -6.93
C PHE A 352 4.44 -19.54 -6.28
N ASN A 353 4.66 -20.81 -6.63
CA ASN A 353 5.56 -21.71 -5.89
C ASN A 353 5.17 -21.76 -4.40
N GLN A 354 6.12 -21.54 -3.47
CA GLN A 354 5.80 -21.48 -2.03
C GLN A 354 5.01 -20.23 -1.61
N TRP A 355 5.04 -19.15 -2.41
CA TRP A 355 4.44 -17.88 -2.04
C TRP A 355 2.93 -17.90 -2.15
N LYS A 356 2.22 -17.41 -1.13
CA LYS A 356 0.81 -17.05 -1.23
C LYS A 356 0.67 -15.71 -1.95
N VAL A 357 -0.38 -15.53 -2.76
CA VAL A 357 -0.63 -14.31 -3.53
C VAL A 357 -1.80 -13.54 -2.94
N SER A 358 -1.63 -12.24 -2.72
CA SER A 358 -2.68 -11.34 -2.24
C SER A 358 -2.44 -9.92 -2.74
N TYR A 359 -3.29 -8.98 -2.30
CA TYR A 359 -3.23 -7.59 -2.70
C TYR A 359 -3.42 -6.68 -1.49
N LEU A 360 -2.69 -5.56 -1.45
CA LEU A 360 -2.87 -4.52 -0.44
C LEU A 360 -3.17 -3.21 -1.14
N GLY A 361 -4.24 -2.53 -0.75
CA GLY A 361 -4.62 -1.25 -1.33
C GLY A 361 -5.65 -0.55 -0.49
N ARG A 362 -5.99 0.68 -0.88
CA ARG A 362 -7.11 1.38 -0.28
C ARG A 362 -8.41 0.77 -0.81
N LYS A 363 -9.26 0.30 0.11
CA LYS A 363 -10.64 -0.04 -0.24
C LYS A 363 -11.37 1.27 -0.55
N LEU A 364 -11.96 1.35 -1.73
CA LEU A 364 -12.73 2.51 -2.19
C LEU A 364 -14.15 2.50 -1.65
#